data_AF-A0A195CLN6-F1
#
_entry.id   AF-A0A195CLN6-F1
#
_cell.length_a   1.000
_cell.length_b   1.000
_cell.length_c   1.000
_cell.angle_alpha   90.00
_cell.angle_beta   90.00
_cell.angle_gamma   90.00
#
_symmetry.space_group_name_H-M   'P 1'
#
loop_
_entity.id
_entity.type
_entity.pdbx_description
1 polymer ?
#
loop_
_entity_poly.entity_id
_entity_poly.type
_entity_poly.pdbx_seq_one_letter_code
_entity_poly.pdbx_strand_id
1 'polypeptide(L)'
;MDSIRDLKRLLYERTEALRRRDEIVEILEKALEERDATICYLQNEIDKFRQIVELNLASTAIDCCNQRLKRQAISAEPLRSDTKPVVKFTKPQRSRELIKTAILDNDFMKNLELTQIREIVDCMYPVTFPAGSIIIQEGDVGSTVFVMEGK
;
A
#
# COMPACT_ATOMS: atom_id res chain seq x y z
N MET A 1 -30.03 -29.19 -52.00
CA MET A 1 -29.93 -27.79 -51.52
C MET A 1 -30.27 -27.65 -50.03
N ASP A 2 -30.96 -28.62 -49.42
CA ASP A 2 -31.49 -28.46 -48.05
C ASP A 2 -30.44 -28.64 -46.95
N SER A 3 -29.43 -29.51 -47.17
CA SER A 3 -28.31 -29.71 -46.24
C SER A 3 -27.49 -28.43 -45.96
N ILE A 4 -27.34 -27.53 -46.95
CA ILE A 4 -26.63 -26.25 -46.77
C ILE A 4 -27.46 -25.26 -45.94
N ARG A 5 -28.80 -25.26 -46.11
CA ARG A 5 -29.70 -24.43 -45.28
C ARG A 5 -29.72 -24.90 -43.83
N ASP A 6 -29.74 -26.22 -43.63
CA ASP A 6 -29.71 -26.82 -42.30
C ASP A 6 -28.37 -26.54 -41.59
N LEU A 7 -27.25 -26.62 -42.31
CA LEU A 7 -25.94 -26.28 -41.77
C LEU A 7 -25.83 -24.80 -41.41
N LYS A 8 -26.36 -23.89 -42.24
CA LYS A 8 -26.40 -22.44 -41.93
C LYS A 8 -27.24 -22.15 -40.68
N ARG A 9 -28.38 -22.83 -40.52
CA ARG A 9 -29.24 -22.72 -39.33
C ARG A 9 -28.51 -23.21 -38.08
N LEU A 10 -27.85 -24.36 -38.16
CA LEU A 10 -27.07 -24.92 -37.05
C LEU A 10 -25.90 -24.03 -36.66
N LEU A 11 -25.19 -23.46 -37.64
CA LEU A 11 -24.12 -22.50 -37.39
C LEU A 11 -24.66 -21.27 -36.67
N TYR A 12 -25.72 -20.65 -37.17
CA TYR A 12 -26.35 -19.49 -36.53
C TYR A 12 -26.75 -19.77 -35.08
N GLU A 13 -27.38 -20.92 -34.82
CA GLU A 13 -27.77 -21.33 -33.46
C GLU A 13 -26.56 -21.56 -32.55
N ARG A 14 -25.46 -22.12 -33.09
CA ARG A 14 -24.19 -22.26 -32.36
C ARG A 14 -23.54 -20.92 -32.06
N THR A 15 -23.55 -19.96 -32.99
CA THR A 15 -22.99 -18.62 -32.78
C THR A 15 -23.77 -17.87 -31.70
N GLU A 16 -25.10 -17.93 -31.75
CA GLU A 16 -25.96 -17.33 -30.71
C GLU A 16 -25.75 -17.98 -29.34
N ALA A 17 -25.56 -19.30 -29.30
CA ALA A 17 -25.23 -19.99 -28.05
C ALA A 17 -23.84 -19.64 -27.50
N LEU A 18 -22.86 -19.39 -28.37
CA LEU A 18 -21.54 -18.88 -27.95
C LEU A 18 -21.66 -17.48 -27.37
N ARG A 19 -22.36 -16.58 -28.08
CA ARG A 19 -22.61 -15.22 -27.61
C ARG A 19 -23.26 -15.16 -26.23
N ARG A 20 -24.29 -15.98 -25.97
CA ARG A 20 -24.92 -16.06 -24.64
C ARG A 20 -23.97 -16.57 -23.56
N ARG A 21 -23.05 -17.49 -23.91
CA ARG A 21 -22.02 -17.94 -22.96
C ARG A 21 -21.01 -16.84 -22.69
N ASP A 22 -20.58 -16.13 -23.72
CA ASP A 22 -19.64 -15.01 -23.60
C ASP A 22 -20.22 -13.90 -22.69
N GLU A 23 -21.52 -13.58 -22.86
CA GLU A 23 -22.24 -12.63 -21.98
C GLU A 23 -22.29 -13.12 -20.51
N ILE A 24 -22.49 -14.41 -20.27
CA ILE A 24 -22.49 -14.97 -18.92
C ILE A 24 -21.07 -14.96 -18.33
N VAL A 25 -20.05 -15.26 -19.14
CA VAL A 25 -18.65 -15.21 -18.73
C VAL A 25 -18.28 -13.81 -18.28
N GLU A 26 -18.64 -12.78 -19.06
CA GLU A 26 -18.38 -11.37 -18.70
C GLU A 26 -19.01 -10.99 -17.35
N ILE A 27 -20.26 -11.43 -17.09
CA ILE A 27 -20.94 -11.18 -15.81
C ILE A 27 -20.22 -11.89 -14.65
N LEU A 28 -19.81 -13.14 -14.85
CA LEU A 28 -19.12 -13.92 -13.83
C LEU A 28 -17.71 -13.38 -13.54
N GLU A 29 -17.00 -12.93 -14.58
CA GLU A 29 -15.68 -12.28 -14.45
C GLU A 29 -15.80 -11.00 -13.63
N LYS A 30 -16.78 -10.14 -13.95
CA LYS A 30 -17.02 -8.92 -13.18
C LYS A 30 -17.38 -9.21 -11.71
N ALA A 31 -18.22 -10.22 -11.47
CA ALA A 31 -18.55 -10.63 -10.11
C ALA A 31 -17.34 -11.17 -9.34
N LEU A 32 -16.40 -11.84 -10.04
CA LEU A 32 -15.16 -12.32 -9.45
C LEU A 32 -14.23 -11.15 -9.11
N GLU A 33 -14.09 -10.16 -9.99
CA GLU A 33 -13.31 -8.93 -9.70
C GLU A 33 -13.82 -8.20 -8.45
N GLU A 34 -15.15 -8.06 -8.31
CA GLU A 34 -15.76 -7.43 -7.13
C GLU A 34 -15.50 -8.25 -5.84
N ARG A 35 -15.55 -9.58 -5.95
CA ARG A 35 -15.22 -10.50 -4.84
C ARG A 35 -13.75 -10.38 -4.45
N ASP A 36 -12.85 -10.37 -5.43
CA ASP A 36 -11.40 -10.26 -5.21
C ASP A 36 -11.03 -8.91 -4.59
N ALA A 37 -11.67 -7.82 -5.01
CA ALA A 37 -11.52 -6.51 -4.37
C ALA A 37 -11.97 -6.55 -2.89
N THR A 38 -13.08 -7.23 -2.60
CA THR A 38 -13.57 -7.42 -1.23
C THR A 38 -12.61 -8.26 -0.40
N ILE A 39 -12.04 -9.31 -0.98
CA ILE A 39 -11.05 -10.16 -0.33
C ILE A 39 -9.80 -9.35 0.02
N CYS A 40 -9.26 -8.56 -0.91
CA CYS A 40 -8.12 -7.67 -0.65
C CYS A 40 -8.43 -6.67 0.48
N TYR A 41 -9.62 -6.06 0.48
CA TYR A 41 -10.01 -5.14 1.55
C TYR A 41 -10.04 -5.82 2.93
N LEU A 42 -10.68 -6.99 3.01
CA LEU A 42 -10.79 -7.74 4.26
C LEU A 42 -9.44 -8.30 4.72
N GLN A 43 -8.59 -8.73 3.79
CA GLN A 43 -7.21 -9.13 4.10
C GLN A 43 -6.42 -7.96 4.70
N ASN A 44 -6.51 -6.77 4.10
CA ASN A 44 -5.88 -5.57 4.67
C ASN A 44 -6.41 -5.23 6.07
N GLU A 45 -7.72 -5.38 6.32
CA GLU A 45 -8.25 -5.20 7.69
C GLU A 45 -7.74 -6.27 8.65
N ILE A 46 -7.75 -7.53 8.23
CA ILE A 46 -7.21 -8.64 9.03
C ILE A 46 -5.74 -8.40 9.33
N ASP A 47 -4.94 -7.90 8.39
CA ASP A 47 -3.53 -7.62 8.60
C ASP A 47 -3.31 -6.47 9.58
N LYS A 48 -4.16 -5.42 9.55
CA LYS A 48 -4.17 -4.37 10.59
C LYS A 48 -4.47 -4.97 11.97
N PHE A 49 -5.46 -5.85 12.06
CA PHE A 49 -5.78 -6.51 13.32
C PHE A 49 -4.71 -7.50 13.75
N ARG A 50 -4.11 -8.25 12.83
CA ARG A 50 -2.97 -9.15 13.10
C ARG A 50 -1.78 -8.38 13.61
N GLN A 51 -1.48 -7.21 13.07
CA GLN A 51 -0.39 -6.39 13.60
C GLN A 51 -0.64 -5.99 15.06
N ILE A 52 -1.89 -5.68 15.42
CA ILE A 52 -2.30 -5.40 16.80
C ILE A 52 -2.32 -6.67 17.67
N VAL A 53 -2.75 -7.80 17.12
CA VAL A 53 -2.89 -9.08 17.81
C VAL A 53 -1.55 -9.80 17.96
N GLU A 54 -0.62 -9.71 17.02
CA GLU A 54 0.76 -10.19 17.15
C GLU A 54 1.50 -9.37 18.20
N LEU A 55 1.27 -8.06 18.28
CA LEU A 55 1.70 -7.26 19.44
C LEU A 55 1.13 -7.81 20.76
N ASN A 56 -0.13 -8.24 20.77
CA ASN A 56 -0.79 -8.77 21.97
C ASN A 56 -0.43 -10.23 22.27
N LEU A 57 -0.22 -11.11 21.30
CA LEU A 57 0.11 -12.52 21.47
C LEU A 57 1.59 -12.72 21.75
N ALA A 58 2.47 -11.87 21.19
CA ALA A 58 3.81 -11.70 21.72
C ALA A 58 3.79 -11.25 23.19
N SER A 59 2.70 -10.65 23.69
CA SER A 59 2.53 -10.38 25.13
C SER A 59 2.04 -11.59 25.94
N THR A 60 1.42 -12.61 25.31
CA THR A 60 0.82 -13.78 25.99
C THR A 60 1.62 -15.07 25.86
N ALA A 61 2.47 -15.22 24.84
CA ALA A 61 3.32 -16.40 24.65
C ALA A 61 4.55 -16.46 25.58
N ILE A 62 4.64 -15.56 26.56
CA ILE A 62 5.69 -15.54 27.60
C ILE A 62 5.07 -15.88 28.96
N ASP A 63 4.16 -16.86 28.97
CA ASP A 63 3.66 -17.50 30.19
C ASP A 63 3.99 -19.02 30.23
N CYS A 64 5.02 -19.45 29.48
CA CYS A 64 5.77 -20.68 29.78
C CYS A 64 7.28 -20.47 30.02
N CYS A 65 7.73 -19.22 30.11
CA CYS A 65 9.06 -18.90 30.62
C CYS A 65 8.95 -17.67 31.51
N ASN A 66 9.52 -17.75 32.71
CA ASN A 66 9.74 -16.62 33.60
C ASN A 66 10.15 -15.34 32.83
N GLN A 67 9.44 -14.24 33.13
CA GLN A 67 9.58 -12.87 32.62
C GLN A 67 8.70 -12.53 31.42
N ARG A 68 7.45 -12.11 31.68
CA ARG A 68 6.72 -11.12 30.85
C ARG A 68 7.74 -10.22 30.16
N LEU A 69 7.83 -10.27 28.82
CA LEU A 69 8.67 -9.35 28.06
C LEU A 69 8.27 -7.95 28.53
N LYS A 70 9.19 -7.31 29.25
CA LYS A 70 8.95 -6.03 29.87
C LYS A 70 8.63 -5.08 28.73
N ARG A 71 7.43 -4.52 28.70
CA ARG A 71 7.04 -3.47 27.76
C ARG A 71 8.05 -2.35 27.92
N GLN A 72 8.97 -2.22 26.97
CA GLN A 72 9.92 -1.13 26.97
C GLN A 72 9.17 0.12 26.55
N ALA A 73 9.26 1.16 27.38
CA ALA A 73 8.74 2.46 27.01
C ALA A 73 9.60 3.02 25.87
N ILE A 74 8.96 3.55 24.84
CA ILE A 74 9.62 4.27 23.76
C ILE A 74 9.44 5.75 24.06
N SER A 75 10.53 6.51 24.07
CA SER A 75 10.52 7.96 24.28
C SER A 75 11.29 8.63 23.16
N ALA A 76 10.69 9.68 22.60
CA ALA A 76 11.37 10.54 21.64
C ALA A 76 12.35 11.48 22.34
N GLU A 77 13.33 11.99 21.60
CA GLU A 77 14.23 13.01 22.11
C GLU A 77 13.47 14.30 22.49
N PRO A 78 13.85 14.98 23.57
CA PRO A 78 13.21 16.22 23.99
C PRO A 78 13.48 17.31 22.94
N LEU A 79 12.44 18.08 22.61
CA LEU A 79 12.54 19.20 21.68
C LEU A 79 13.52 20.24 22.23
N ARG A 80 14.73 20.28 21.67
CA ARG A 80 15.72 21.30 22.02
C ARG A 80 15.32 22.60 21.34
N SER A 81 15.33 23.70 22.10
CA SER A 81 15.01 25.05 21.62
C SER A 81 16.00 25.62 20.61
N ASP A 82 17.02 24.87 20.21
CA ASP A 82 17.90 25.19 19.09
C ASP A 82 17.13 24.98 17.78
N THR A 83 16.33 26.00 17.43
CA THR A 83 15.63 26.10 16.15
C THR A 83 16.64 26.29 15.03
N LYS A 84 17.27 25.20 14.60
CA LYS A 84 18.01 25.22 13.33
C LYS A 84 17.02 25.61 12.23
N PRO A 85 17.36 26.58 11.37
CA PRO A 85 16.49 26.97 10.28
C PRO A 85 16.22 25.75 9.40
N VAL A 86 14.95 25.48 9.18
CA VAL A 86 14.49 24.38 8.34
C VAL A 86 14.94 24.65 6.90
N VAL A 87 15.83 23.79 6.38
CA VAL A 87 16.38 23.92 5.02
C VAL A 87 15.31 23.51 4.02
N LYS A 88 15.00 24.39 3.08
CA LYS A 88 14.02 24.15 2.01
C LYS A 88 14.74 23.86 0.70
N PHE A 89 14.32 22.79 0.02
CA PHE A 89 14.85 22.36 -1.27
C PHE A 89 13.81 22.55 -2.38
N THR A 90 14.19 23.26 -3.44
CA THR A 90 13.33 23.40 -4.62
C THR A 90 13.36 22.12 -5.45
N LYS A 91 12.17 21.58 -5.77
CA LYS A 91 11.97 20.33 -6.52
C LYS A 91 11.02 20.52 -7.70
N PRO A 92 11.09 19.68 -8.73
CA PRO A 92 10.11 19.68 -9.82
C PRO A 92 8.70 19.36 -9.29
N GLN A 93 7.68 19.91 -9.95
CA GLN A 93 6.27 19.71 -9.57
C GLN A 93 5.89 18.23 -9.51
N ARG A 94 6.36 17.42 -10.46
CA ARG A 94 6.12 15.97 -10.50
C ARG A 94 6.53 15.27 -9.20
N SER A 95 7.77 15.48 -8.75
CA SER A 95 8.25 14.85 -7.50
C SER A 95 7.55 15.43 -6.27
N ARG A 96 7.17 16.72 -6.28
CA ARG A 96 6.38 17.32 -5.18
C ARG A 96 5.01 16.65 -5.03
N GLU A 97 4.33 16.40 -6.13
CA GLU A 97 3.01 15.74 -6.15
C GLU A 97 3.13 14.29 -5.70
N LEU A 98 4.13 13.55 -6.18
CA LEU A 98 4.38 12.16 -5.78
C LEU A 98 4.60 12.05 -4.26
N ILE A 99 5.47 12.89 -3.69
CA ILE A 99 5.72 12.92 -2.24
C ILE A 99 4.45 13.27 -1.47
N LYS A 100 3.67 14.25 -1.95
CA LYS A 100 2.42 14.66 -1.30
C LYS A 100 1.41 13.50 -1.24
N THR A 101 1.22 12.80 -2.35
CA THR A 101 0.32 11.64 -2.42
C THR A 101 0.80 10.53 -1.47
N ALA A 102 2.10 10.22 -1.47
CA ALA A 102 2.67 9.23 -0.56
C ALA A 102 2.48 9.57 0.93
N ILE A 103 2.52 10.85 1.31
CA ILE A 103 2.26 11.29 2.69
C ILE A 103 0.77 11.13 3.06
N LEU A 104 -0.14 11.44 2.14
CA LEU A 104 -1.59 11.36 2.38
C LEU A 104 -2.09 9.91 2.44
N ASP A 105 -1.48 9.02 1.66
CA ASP A 105 -1.80 7.60 1.67
C ASP A 105 -1.31 6.90 2.95
N ASN A 106 -0.38 7.52 3.69
CA ASN A 106 0.15 6.98 4.92
C ASN A 106 -0.78 7.21 6.12
N ASP A 107 -1.15 6.13 6.82
CA ASP A 107 -2.06 6.17 7.96
C ASP A 107 -1.57 7.02 9.15
N PHE A 108 -0.25 7.17 9.33
CA PHE A 108 0.33 7.99 10.41
C PHE A 108 0.35 9.49 10.07
N MET A 109 0.34 9.84 8.78
CA MET A 109 0.54 11.22 8.31
C MET A 109 -0.71 11.84 7.66
N LYS A 110 -1.77 11.06 7.41
CA LYS A 110 -3.02 11.53 6.77
C LYS A 110 -3.77 12.65 7.50
N ASN A 111 -3.55 12.81 8.80
CA ASN A 111 -4.22 13.82 9.62
C ASN A 111 -3.43 15.15 9.73
N LEU A 112 -2.31 15.28 9.01
CA LEU A 112 -1.53 16.52 8.98
C LEU A 112 -2.23 17.60 8.15
N GLU A 113 -2.06 18.86 8.55
CA GLU A 113 -2.60 19.98 7.79
C GLU A 113 -1.86 20.12 6.44
N LEU A 114 -2.56 20.57 5.40
CA LEU A 114 -1.97 20.79 4.07
C LEU A 114 -0.75 21.74 4.10
N THR A 115 -0.72 22.69 5.03
CA THR A 115 0.41 23.60 5.28
C THR A 115 1.63 22.84 5.79
N GLN A 116 1.47 21.98 6.80
CA GLN A 116 2.51 21.11 7.35
C GLN A 116 3.04 20.12 6.31
N ILE A 117 2.15 19.53 5.51
CA ILE A 117 2.55 18.62 4.42
C ILE A 117 3.42 19.36 3.40
N ARG A 118 3.05 20.60 3.03
CA ARG A 118 3.87 21.42 2.12
C ARG A 118 5.25 21.71 2.70
N GLU A 119 5.33 22.01 3.99
CA GLU A 119 6.62 22.20 4.67
C GLU A 119 7.46 20.93 4.64
N ILE A 120 6.90 19.77 4.99
CA ILE A 120 7.61 18.48 4.92
C ILE A 120 8.13 18.21 3.50
N VAL A 121 7.28 18.42 2.48
CA VAL A 121 7.66 18.28 1.07
C VAL A 121 8.80 19.22 0.70
N ASP A 122 8.81 20.45 1.20
CA ASP A 122 9.89 21.40 0.95
C ASP A 122 11.19 21.01 1.70
N CYS A 123 11.11 20.33 2.85
CA CYS A 123 12.27 19.92 3.65
C CYS A 123 12.98 18.66 3.15
N MET A 124 12.23 17.74 2.54
CA MET A 124 12.83 16.51 2.01
C MET A 124 13.88 16.84 0.94
N TYR A 125 14.84 15.94 0.71
CA TYR A 125 15.90 16.14 -0.28
C TYR A 125 16.12 14.88 -1.12
N PRO A 126 16.52 15.02 -2.40
CA PRO A 126 16.79 13.87 -3.24
C PRO A 126 18.10 13.18 -2.81
N VAL A 127 18.09 11.85 -2.77
CA VAL A 127 19.26 11.02 -2.55
C VAL A 127 19.30 9.93 -3.62
N THR A 128 20.45 9.71 -4.23
CA THR A 128 20.64 8.67 -5.24
C THR A 128 21.57 7.60 -4.72
N PHE A 129 21.13 6.35 -4.80
CA PHE A 129 21.90 5.18 -4.38
C PHE A 129 22.31 4.36 -5.61
N PRO A 130 23.56 3.86 -5.68
CA PRO A 130 23.97 2.94 -6.74
C PRO A 130 23.27 1.59 -6.61
N ALA A 131 23.16 0.86 -7.73
CA ALA A 131 22.56 -0.47 -7.74
C ALA A 131 23.31 -1.42 -6.79
N GLY A 132 22.57 -2.18 -5.99
CA GLY A 132 23.12 -3.09 -4.98
C GLY A 132 23.48 -2.43 -3.64
N SER A 133 23.17 -1.14 -3.46
CA SER A 133 23.37 -0.46 -2.18
C SER A 133 22.28 -0.80 -1.16
N ILE A 134 22.70 -0.99 0.09
CA ILE A 134 21.79 -1.16 1.23
C ILE A 134 21.46 0.24 1.76
N ILE A 135 20.18 0.61 1.75
CA ILE A 135 19.70 1.94 2.20
C ILE A 135 19.42 1.93 3.71
N ILE A 136 18.79 0.84 4.18
CA ILE A 136 18.46 0.60 5.59
C ILE A 136 18.78 -0.87 5.90
N GLN A 137 19.28 -1.13 7.11
CA GLN A 137 19.61 -2.48 7.58
C GLN A 137 18.77 -2.82 8.81
N GLU A 138 18.37 -4.09 8.92
CA GLU A 138 17.63 -4.57 10.09
C GLU A 138 18.51 -4.49 11.35
N GLY A 139 17.96 -3.88 12.41
CA GLY A 139 18.68 -3.62 13.67
C GLY A 139 19.21 -2.19 13.81
N ASP A 140 19.23 -1.40 12.72
CA ASP A 140 19.65 -0.01 12.78
C ASP A 140 18.55 0.92 13.32
N VAL A 141 18.97 2.04 13.92
CA VAL A 141 18.08 3.07 14.44
C VAL A 141 17.42 3.82 13.26
N GLY A 142 16.10 3.71 13.14
CA GLY A 142 15.32 4.43 12.15
C GLY A 142 15.14 5.90 12.51
N SER A 143 15.82 6.80 11.79
CA SER A 143 15.73 8.26 11.99
C SER A 143 15.18 9.02 10.78
N THR A 144 15.11 8.37 9.61
CA THR A 144 14.80 9.02 8.33
C THR A 144 13.73 8.24 7.58
N VAL A 145 12.84 8.96 6.90
CA VAL A 145 11.79 8.40 6.04
C VAL A 145 12.15 8.63 4.57
N PHE A 146 11.98 7.60 3.74
CA PHE A 146 12.31 7.63 2.32
C PHE A 146 11.04 7.51 1.47
N VAL A 147 11.06 8.18 0.31
CA VAL A 147 10.05 8.05 -0.74
C VAL A 147 10.76 7.67 -2.03
N MET A 148 10.29 6.61 -2.67
CA MET A 148 10.86 6.10 -3.92
C MET A 148 10.14 6.71 -5.12
N GLU A 149 10.89 7.27 -6.06
CA GLU A 149 10.37 7.70 -7.36
C GLU A 149 10.75 6.65 -8.42
N GLY A 150 9.75 5.99 -9.01
CA GLY A 150 9.94 5.10 -10.14
C GLY A 150 10.28 5.90 -11.40
N LYS A 151 11.25 5.42 -12.18
CA LYS A 151 11.56 5.98 -13.50
C LYS A 151 10.44 5.71 -14.50
#